data_AF-A0A956IMS5-F1
#
_entry.id   AF-A0A956IMS5-F1
#
_cell.length_a   1.000
_cell.length_b   1.000
_cell.length_c   1.000
_cell.angle_alpha   90.00
_cell.angle_beta   90.00
_cell.angle_gamma   90.00
#
_symmetry.space_group_name_H-M   'P 1'
#
loop_
_entity.id
_entity.type
_entity.pdbx_description
1 polymer ?
#
loop_
_entity_poly.entity_id
_entity_poly.type
_entity_poly.pdbx_seq_one_letter_code
_entity_poly.pdbx_strand_id
1 'polypeptide(L)'
;MEDSDGNVSTSDTSHEVPLPPSFMLRYGATDDIDLGFHVYNFVSPGFDAKFNFLRDAVDVALDPGVQVYRGSSDETDFSVVYAHLPLILDLNFNSSISMVLAPGITYAYSSLDTSTDTIFTDINSNSGLIARAGIGFDFRVSKRFALHPEVTFLRALNDSNWTTYVAGLGFNFGHLPSFSDLDQ
;
A
#
# COMPACT_ATOMS: atom_id res chain seq x y z
N MET A 1 53.89 0.88 4.15
CA MET A 1 53.80 0.07 2.92
C MET A 1 52.97 -1.14 3.32
N GLU A 2 51.66 -0.91 3.44
CA GLU A 2 50.61 -1.18 2.40
C GLU A 2 50.19 -2.65 2.51
N ASP A 3 48.92 -3.06 2.60
CA ASP A 3 47.60 -2.42 2.49
C ASP A 3 46.59 -3.40 3.13
N SER A 4 45.73 -3.00 4.07
CA SER A 4 44.31 -2.64 3.86
C SER A 4 43.63 -3.28 2.65
N ASP A 5 42.55 -4.02 2.92
CA ASP A 5 41.32 -4.15 2.10
C ASP A 5 40.75 -5.57 2.12
N GLY A 6 40.37 -6.00 3.33
CA GLY A 6 39.34 -7.01 3.48
C GLY A 6 37.99 -6.37 3.14
N ASN A 7 37.64 -6.39 1.86
CA ASN A 7 36.35 -5.95 1.34
C ASN A 7 35.24 -6.72 2.07
N VAL A 8 34.63 -6.11 3.09
CA VAL A 8 33.43 -6.65 3.74
C VAL A 8 32.31 -6.46 2.74
N SER A 9 32.07 -7.48 1.93
CA SER A 9 30.85 -7.60 1.14
C SER A 9 29.69 -7.66 2.12
N THR A 10 29.08 -6.51 2.41
CA THR A 10 27.76 -6.44 3.02
C THR A 10 26.80 -7.07 2.02
N SER A 11 26.57 -8.36 2.17
CA SER A 11 25.48 -9.06 1.49
C SER A 11 24.19 -8.37 1.94
N ASP A 12 23.68 -7.43 1.16
CA ASP A 12 22.30 -6.95 1.23
C ASP A 12 21.40 -8.13 0.88
N THR A 13 21.25 -9.08 1.81
CA THR A 13 20.25 -10.14 1.72
C THR A 13 18.90 -9.49 1.95
N SER A 14 18.30 -8.97 0.89
CA SER A 14 16.89 -8.62 0.89
C SER A 14 16.08 -9.87 1.17
N HIS A 15 15.55 -9.99 2.39
CA HIS A 15 14.63 -11.07 2.73
C HIS A 15 13.27 -10.79 2.08
N GLU A 16 12.98 -11.51 1.00
CA GLU A 16 11.66 -11.52 0.39
C GLU A 16 10.72 -12.36 1.25
N VAL A 17 9.83 -11.72 1.98
CA VAL A 17 8.77 -12.40 2.74
C VAL A 17 7.49 -12.35 1.91
N PRO A 18 7.07 -13.47 1.28
CA PRO A 18 5.80 -13.50 0.57
C PRO A 18 4.66 -13.35 1.59
N LEU A 19 3.92 -12.25 1.46
CA LEU A 19 2.77 -11.99 2.31
C LEU A 19 1.49 -12.57 1.69
N PRO A 20 0.54 -13.09 2.51
CA PRO A 20 -0.75 -13.54 2.02
C PRO A 20 -1.49 -12.41 1.29
N PRO A 21 -2.41 -12.75 0.38
CA PRO A 21 -3.08 -11.74 -0.44
C PRO A 21 -3.88 -10.77 0.43
N SER A 22 -3.89 -9.49 0.03
CA SER A 22 -4.77 -8.48 0.61
C SER A 22 -6.09 -8.39 -0.14
N PHE A 23 -7.13 -7.95 0.56
CA PHE A 23 -8.43 -7.67 -0.04
C PHE A 23 -8.82 -6.22 0.22
N MET A 24 -9.37 -5.55 -0.80
CA MET A 24 -9.88 -4.20 -0.71
C MET A 24 -11.33 -4.13 -1.21
N LEU A 25 -12.16 -3.38 -0.51
CA LEU A 25 -13.51 -3.02 -0.90
C LEU A 25 -13.55 -1.50 -1.01
N ARG A 26 -13.90 -0.97 -2.18
CA ARG A 26 -14.02 0.47 -2.39
C ARG A 26 -15.39 0.84 -2.91
N TYR A 27 -15.93 1.93 -2.42
CA TYR A 27 -17.23 2.47 -2.78
C TYR A 27 -17.09 3.92 -3.24
N GLY A 28 -17.42 4.17 -4.51
CA GLY A 28 -17.53 5.52 -5.07
C GLY A 28 -18.74 6.24 -4.52
N ALA A 29 -18.51 7.10 -3.53
CA ALA A 29 -19.55 7.84 -2.81
C ALA A 29 -20.07 9.02 -3.63
N THR A 30 -19.18 9.68 -4.37
CA THR A 30 -19.49 10.79 -5.27
C THR A 30 -18.62 10.70 -6.53
N ASP A 31 -18.81 11.62 -7.47
CA ASP A 31 -17.96 11.68 -8.66
C ASP A 31 -16.52 12.07 -8.35
N ASP A 32 -16.17 12.55 -7.16
CA ASP A 32 -14.79 12.95 -6.83
C ASP A 32 -14.20 12.17 -5.65
N ILE A 33 -15.03 11.49 -4.87
CA ILE A 33 -14.64 10.85 -3.62
C ILE A 33 -15.06 9.38 -3.60
N ASP A 34 -14.07 8.52 -3.37
CA ASP A 34 -14.26 7.10 -3.09
C ASP A 34 -13.81 6.77 -1.67
N LEU A 35 -14.48 5.82 -1.01
CA LEU A 35 -14.12 5.35 0.32
C LEU A 35 -13.73 3.88 0.25
N GLY A 36 -12.59 3.52 0.83
CA GLY A 36 -12.08 2.16 0.85
C GLY A 36 -12.00 1.57 2.25
N PHE A 37 -12.16 0.26 2.29
CA PHE A 37 -11.82 -0.61 3.39
C PHE A 37 -10.92 -1.71 2.86
N HIS A 38 -9.83 -1.99 3.55
CA HIS A 38 -8.91 -3.03 3.14
C HIS A 38 -8.46 -3.87 4.33
N VAL A 39 -8.15 -5.13 4.08
CA VAL A 39 -7.54 -6.03 5.05
C VAL A 39 -6.30 -6.63 4.42
N TYR A 40 -5.14 -6.25 4.93
CA TYR A 40 -3.88 -6.85 4.55
C TYR A 40 -3.61 -8.07 5.43
N ASN A 41 -3.14 -9.15 4.81
CA ASN A 41 -2.75 -10.38 5.48
C ASN A 41 -3.81 -11.00 6.41
N PHE A 42 -5.10 -10.69 6.21
CA PHE A 42 -6.24 -11.05 7.06
C PHE A 42 -6.23 -10.52 8.51
N VAL A 43 -5.18 -9.81 8.93
CA VAL A 43 -4.96 -9.41 10.33
C VAL A 43 -4.80 -7.90 10.51
N SER A 44 -4.73 -7.15 9.41
CA SER A 44 -4.45 -5.72 9.43
C SER A 44 -5.51 -4.92 8.66
N PRO A 45 -6.64 -4.57 9.31
CA PRO A 45 -7.67 -3.75 8.71
C PRO A 45 -7.22 -2.30 8.55
N GLY A 46 -7.76 -1.62 7.55
CA GLY A 46 -7.59 -0.20 7.34
C GLY A 46 -8.68 0.41 6.48
N PHE A 47 -8.65 1.73 6.43
CA PHE A 47 -9.62 2.56 5.73
C PHE A 47 -8.87 3.64 4.96
N ASP A 48 -9.40 3.96 3.79
CA ASP A 48 -8.84 4.97 2.90
C ASP A 48 -9.94 5.83 2.27
N ALA A 49 -9.53 6.99 1.76
CA ALA A 49 -10.39 7.88 1.01
C ALA A 49 -9.64 8.39 -0.21
N LYS A 50 -10.14 8.11 -1.41
CA LYS A 50 -9.60 8.59 -2.68
C LYS A 50 -10.28 9.89 -3.06
N PHE A 51 -9.48 10.91 -3.34
CA PHE A 51 -9.91 12.23 -3.82
C PHE A 51 -9.37 12.45 -5.22
N ASN A 52 -10.27 12.51 -6.21
CA ASN A 52 -9.93 12.67 -7.61
C ASN A 52 -9.82 14.16 -7.97
N PHE A 53 -8.70 14.58 -8.55
CA PHE A 53 -8.45 15.97 -8.94
C PHE A 53 -8.58 16.20 -10.44
N LEU A 54 -8.17 15.20 -11.22
CA LEU A 54 -8.20 15.23 -12.67
C LEU A 54 -8.87 13.96 -13.16
N ARG A 55 -9.79 14.12 -14.13
CA ARG A 55 -10.51 13.02 -14.77
C ARG A 55 -10.46 13.21 -16.28
N ASP A 56 -9.64 12.43 -16.96
CA ASP A 56 -9.44 12.50 -18.42
C ASP A 56 -8.80 11.18 -18.92
N ALA A 57 -8.05 11.21 -20.03
CA ALA A 57 -7.21 10.10 -20.47
C ALA A 57 -6.22 9.62 -19.38
N VAL A 58 -5.81 10.53 -18.50
CA VAL A 58 -5.05 10.25 -17.28
C VAL A 58 -5.80 10.83 -16.09
N ASP A 59 -6.24 9.96 -15.18
CA ASP A 59 -6.84 10.39 -13.93
C ASP A 59 -5.77 10.54 -12.86
N VAL A 60 -5.92 11.55 -12.02
CA VAL A 60 -5.01 11.81 -10.90
C VAL A 60 -5.81 11.96 -9.63
N ALA A 61 -5.46 11.19 -8.61
CA ALA A 61 -6.12 11.22 -7.31
C ALA A 61 -5.13 11.09 -6.16
N LEU A 62 -5.48 11.61 -4.99
CA LEU A 62 -4.77 11.34 -3.74
C LEU A 62 -5.59 10.34 -2.92
N ASP A 63 -4.93 9.37 -2.30
CA ASP A 63 -5.63 8.31 -1.58
C ASP A 63 -5.06 8.13 -0.16
N PRO A 64 -5.26 9.11 0.76
CA PRO A 64 -4.88 8.97 2.14
C PRO A 64 -5.62 7.80 2.81
N GLY A 65 -4.88 7.01 3.58
CA GLY A 65 -5.44 5.90 4.32
C GLY A 65 -4.71 5.63 5.64
N VAL A 66 -5.38 4.90 6.52
CA VAL A 66 -4.82 4.46 7.79
C VAL A 66 -5.09 2.97 7.97
N GLN A 67 -4.08 2.26 8.43
CA GLN A 67 -4.11 0.83 8.69
C GLN A 67 -3.62 0.55 10.10
N VAL A 68 -4.19 -0.47 10.75
CA VAL A 68 -3.74 -0.91 12.07
C VAL A 68 -3.41 -2.39 12.03
N TYR A 69 -2.18 -2.73 12.40
CA TYR A 69 -1.74 -4.09 12.67
C TYR A 69 -1.63 -4.30 14.19
N ARG A 70 -2.11 -5.44 14.67
CA ARG A 70 -1.93 -5.86 16.06
C ARG A 70 -1.35 -7.26 16.07
N GLY A 71 -0.33 -7.44 16.89
CA GLY A 71 0.32 -8.73 17.11
C GLY A 71 0.51 -8.97 18.60
N SER A 72 0.74 -10.23 18.95
CA SER A 72 1.06 -10.66 20.31
C SER A 72 2.24 -11.62 20.24
N SER A 73 3.25 -11.40 21.09
CA SER A 73 4.41 -12.29 21.23
C SER A 73 4.73 -12.42 22.71
N ASP A 74 4.84 -13.67 23.19
CA ASP A 74 5.29 -14.01 24.55
C ASP A 74 4.72 -13.07 25.64
N GLU A 75 3.38 -12.99 25.71
CA GLU A 75 2.60 -12.20 26.69
C GLU A 75 2.63 -10.67 26.51
N THR A 76 3.29 -10.16 25.47
CA THR A 76 3.30 -8.72 25.14
C THR A 76 2.52 -8.45 23.87
N ASP A 77 1.49 -7.62 23.99
CA ASP A 77 0.73 -7.09 22.85
C ASP A 77 1.44 -5.87 22.28
N PHE A 78 1.50 -5.79 20.94
CA PHE A 78 2.02 -4.62 20.25
C PHE A 78 1.05 -4.19 19.14
N SER A 79 1.09 -2.89 18.83
CA SER A 79 0.28 -2.34 17.75
C SER A 79 1.10 -1.39 16.90
N VAL A 80 0.92 -1.51 15.58
CA VAL A 80 1.53 -0.63 14.59
C VAL A 80 0.42 0.02 13.78
N VAL A 81 0.46 1.35 13.71
CA VAL A 81 -0.42 2.16 12.88
C VAL A 81 0.38 2.62 11.67
N TYR A 82 -0.16 2.39 10.48
CA TYR A 82 0.40 2.88 9.23
C TYR A 82 -0.50 3.98 8.67
N ALA A 83 0.09 5.12 8.34
CA ALA A 83 -0.56 6.18 7.58
C ALA A 83 -0.02 6.18 6.16
N HIS A 84 -0.89 6.00 5.18
CA HIS A 84 -0.56 5.92 3.77
C HIS A 84 -0.94 7.23 3.06
N LEU A 85 -0.10 7.65 2.11
CA LEU A 85 -0.38 8.78 1.23
C LEU A 85 0.11 8.51 -0.21
N PRO A 86 -0.51 7.57 -0.93
CA PRO A 86 -0.29 7.39 -2.36
C PRO A 86 -0.95 8.48 -3.22
N LEU A 87 -0.25 8.82 -4.30
CA LEU A 87 -0.78 9.49 -5.47
C LEU A 87 -1.16 8.41 -6.48
N ILE A 88 -2.43 8.38 -6.86
CA ILE A 88 -2.99 7.45 -7.82
C ILE A 88 -2.97 8.10 -9.20
N LEU A 89 -2.45 7.36 -10.18
CA LEU A 89 -2.43 7.72 -11.58
C LEU A 89 -3.12 6.59 -12.37
N ASP A 90 -4.30 6.88 -12.90
CA ASP A 90 -5.05 5.91 -13.70
C ASP A 90 -4.84 6.22 -15.19
N LEU A 91 -4.24 5.29 -15.91
CA LEU A 91 -4.04 5.33 -17.36
C LEU A 91 -5.17 4.54 -18.02
N ASN A 92 -6.10 5.27 -18.62
CA ASN A 92 -7.30 4.69 -19.21
C ASN A 92 -7.00 4.22 -20.64
N PHE A 93 -7.02 2.90 -20.88
CA PHE A 93 -6.79 2.35 -22.23
C PHE A 93 -8.09 2.27 -23.03
N ASN A 94 -9.19 1.91 -22.37
CA ASN A 94 -10.54 1.84 -22.92
C ASN A 94 -11.57 1.87 -21.79
N SER A 95 -12.86 1.82 -22.12
CA SER A 95 -13.95 1.86 -21.13
C SER A 95 -14.03 0.66 -20.17
N SER A 96 -13.24 -0.40 -20.41
CA SER A 96 -13.26 -1.64 -19.64
C SER A 96 -11.96 -1.92 -18.85
N ILE A 97 -10.84 -1.34 -19.26
CA ILE A 97 -9.51 -1.64 -18.72
C ILE A 97 -8.72 -0.35 -18.53
N SER A 98 -8.26 -0.15 -17.29
CA SER A 98 -7.31 0.91 -16.92
C SER A 98 -6.11 0.31 -16.18
N MET A 99 -4.93 0.91 -16.35
CA MET A 99 -3.77 0.62 -15.52
C MET A 99 -3.68 1.66 -14.41
N VAL A 100 -3.36 1.22 -13.21
CA VAL A 100 -3.26 2.08 -12.03
C VAL A 100 -1.84 2.06 -11.50
N LEU A 101 -1.25 3.23 -11.34
CA LEU A 101 0.04 3.43 -10.68
C LEU A 101 -0.17 4.19 -9.38
N ALA A 102 0.43 3.72 -8.30
CA ALA A 102 0.23 4.27 -6.97
C ALA A 102 1.58 4.54 -6.24
N PRO A 103 2.45 5.43 -6.75
CA PRO A 103 3.60 5.89 -5.99
C PRO A 103 3.16 6.66 -4.74
N GLY A 104 3.88 6.51 -3.64
CA GLY A 104 3.50 7.15 -2.39
C GLY A 104 4.50 6.96 -1.27
N ILE A 105 4.07 7.44 -0.10
CA ILE A 105 4.77 7.24 1.15
C ILE A 105 3.83 6.58 2.16
N THR A 106 4.42 5.86 3.10
CA THR A 106 3.74 5.32 4.27
C THR A 106 4.57 5.69 5.49
N TYR A 107 3.92 6.13 6.55
CA TYR A 107 4.55 6.35 7.85
C TYR A 107 4.07 5.28 8.82
N ALA A 108 4.99 4.51 9.38
CA ALA A 108 4.70 3.54 10.42
C ALA A 108 4.94 4.17 11.80
N TYR A 109 3.99 3.96 12.72
CA TYR A 109 4.11 4.33 14.12
C TYR A 109 3.79 3.11 14.98
N SER A 110 4.76 2.67 15.78
CA SER A 110 4.58 1.57 16.71
C SER A 110 4.40 2.09 18.13
N SER A 111 3.37 1.61 18.83
CA SER A 111 3.18 1.84 20.26
C SER A 111 3.41 0.53 21.00
N LEU A 112 4.45 0.50 21.82
CA LEU A 112 4.74 -0.59 22.75
C LEU A 112 4.42 -0.11 24.17
N ASP A 113 3.69 -0.93 24.93
CA ASP A 113 3.75 -0.84 26.38
C ASP A 113 5.12 -1.36 26.81
N THR A 114 5.94 -0.49 27.38
CA THR A 114 7.34 -0.72 27.77
C THR A 114 7.52 -2.03 28.55
N SER A 115 8.14 -3.03 27.92
CA SER A 115 8.74 -4.20 28.56
C SER A 115 10.12 -4.45 27.95
N THR A 116 11.08 -4.71 28.83
CA THR A 116 12.55 -4.66 28.68
C THR A 116 13.18 -5.69 27.74
N ASP A 117 12.54 -6.06 26.63
CA ASP A 117 13.01 -7.13 25.74
C ASP A 117 13.62 -6.63 24.43
N THR A 118 14.80 -7.15 24.10
CA THR A 118 15.61 -6.77 22.94
C THR A 118 14.90 -6.98 21.60
N ILE A 119 14.00 -7.97 21.51
CA ILE A 119 13.18 -8.27 20.32
C ILE A 119 12.24 -7.09 19.97
N PHE A 120 11.79 -6.32 20.96
CA PHE A 120 10.84 -5.23 20.75
C PHE A 120 11.51 -3.88 20.42
N THR A 121 12.82 -3.77 20.65
CA THR A 121 13.63 -2.64 20.16
C THR A 121 13.61 -2.57 18.64
N ASP A 122 13.54 -3.72 17.95
CA ASP A 122 13.47 -3.84 16.49
C ASP A 122 12.08 -3.46 15.92
N ILE A 123 11.02 -3.54 16.73
CA ILE A 123 9.66 -3.13 16.34
C ILE A 123 9.49 -1.62 16.56
N ASN A 124 10.11 -1.04 17.59
CA ASN A 124 10.12 0.41 17.83
C ASN A 124 10.99 1.15 16.79
N SER A 125 12.14 0.57 16.43
CA SER A 125 13.01 1.06 15.35
C SER A 125 12.39 0.95 13.94
N ASN A 126 11.28 0.21 13.81
CA ASN A 126 10.48 0.12 12.60
C ASN A 126 9.44 1.25 12.43
N SER A 127 9.36 2.19 13.37
CA SER A 127 8.64 3.45 13.13
C SER A 127 9.44 4.31 12.14
N GLY A 128 8.80 4.81 11.09
CA GLY A 128 9.52 5.59 10.09
C GLY A 128 8.82 5.70 8.75
N LEU A 129 9.51 6.39 7.83
CA LEU A 129 9.07 6.57 6.46
C LEU A 129 9.39 5.32 5.62
N ILE A 130 8.40 4.91 4.85
CA ILE A 130 8.41 3.77 3.95
C ILE A 130 8.00 4.31 2.57
N ALA A 131 8.85 4.12 1.57
CA ALA A 131 8.47 4.37 0.19
C ALA A 131 7.48 3.28 -0.26
N ARG A 132 6.42 3.69 -0.96
CA ARG A 132 5.39 2.80 -1.49
C ARG A 132 5.29 2.99 -2.99
N ALA A 133 5.12 1.91 -3.72
CA ALA A 133 4.74 1.94 -5.13
C ALA A 133 3.78 0.81 -5.43
N GLY A 134 2.59 1.11 -5.92
CA GLY A 134 1.62 0.13 -6.41
C GLY A 134 1.55 0.11 -7.92
N ILE A 135 1.31 -1.07 -8.48
CA ILE A 135 0.83 -1.26 -9.86
C ILE A 135 -0.38 -2.17 -9.83
N GLY A 136 -1.46 -1.75 -10.50
CA GLY A 136 -2.70 -2.51 -10.57
C GLY A 136 -3.39 -2.33 -11.91
N PHE A 137 -4.47 -3.07 -12.09
CA PHE A 137 -5.33 -2.97 -13.26
C PHE A 137 -6.78 -2.96 -12.81
N ASP A 138 -7.56 -2.01 -13.31
CA ASP A 138 -9.00 -2.01 -13.13
C ASP A 138 -9.68 -2.73 -14.30
N PHE A 139 -10.33 -3.85 -14.01
CA PHE A 139 -11.17 -4.60 -14.94
C PHE A 139 -12.63 -4.32 -14.65
N ARG A 140 -13.25 -3.48 -15.48
CA ARG A 140 -14.66 -3.11 -15.32
C ARG A 140 -15.56 -4.22 -15.87
N VAL A 141 -16.20 -4.93 -14.97
CA VAL A 141 -17.16 -6.00 -15.29
C VAL A 141 -18.54 -5.40 -15.59
N SER A 142 -18.89 -4.28 -14.94
CA SER A 142 -20.14 -3.55 -15.21
C SER A 142 -19.97 -2.05 -14.96
N LYS A 143 -20.99 -1.25 -15.34
CA LYS A 143 -20.99 0.21 -15.09
C LYS A 143 -20.80 0.61 -13.62
N ARG A 144 -21.01 -0.31 -12.67
CA ARG A 144 -20.93 -0.06 -11.22
C ARG A 144 -20.01 -1.02 -10.48
N PHE A 145 -19.28 -1.86 -11.20
CA PHE A 145 -18.41 -2.87 -10.59
C PHE A 145 -17.13 -3.10 -11.39
N ALA A 146 -16.00 -3.05 -10.71
CA ALA A 146 -14.70 -3.39 -11.26
C ALA A 146 -13.88 -4.24 -10.28
N LEU A 147 -13.02 -5.10 -10.86
CA LEU A 147 -12.02 -5.89 -10.14
C LEU A 147 -10.66 -5.20 -10.27
N HIS A 148 -9.91 -5.17 -9.17
CA HIS A 148 -8.64 -4.45 -9.09
C HIS A 148 -7.53 -5.35 -8.54
N PRO A 149 -6.96 -6.28 -9.33
CA PRO A 149 -5.71 -6.92 -8.94
C PRO A 149 -4.58 -5.89 -8.89
N GLU A 150 -3.81 -5.92 -7.80
CA GLU A 150 -2.66 -5.04 -7.59
C GLU A 150 -1.45 -5.78 -7.00
N VAL A 151 -0.27 -5.19 -7.21
CA VAL A 151 0.95 -5.52 -6.48
C VAL A 151 1.51 -4.22 -5.92
N THR A 152 1.70 -4.18 -4.61
CA THR A 152 2.31 -3.04 -3.90
C THR A 152 3.70 -3.41 -3.39
N PHE A 153 4.67 -2.56 -3.66
CA PHE A 153 6.03 -2.60 -3.13
C PHE A 153 6.16 -1.60 -1.98
N LEU A 154 6.78 -2.04 -0.90
CA LEU A 154 7.10 -1.24 0.27
C LEU A 154 8.60 -1.36 0.53
N ARG A 155 9.26 -0.22 0.71
CA ARG A 155 10.68 -0.16 1.05
C ARG A 155 10.90 0.80 2.19
N ALA A 156 11.46 0.33 3.30
CA ALA A 156 11.82 1.23 4.38
C ALA A 156 12.96 2.16 3.95
N LEU A 157 12.86 3.42 4.38
CA LEU A 157 13.85 4.47 4.10
C LEU A 157 14.79 4.71 5.28
N ASN A 158 14.72 3.87 6.31
CA ASN A 158 15.64 3.86 7.46
C ASN A 158 16.75 2.82 7.23
N ASP A 159 17.63 2.65 8.22
CA ASP A 159 18.81 1.77 8.16
C ASP A 159 18.47 0.28 8.01
N SER A 160 17.19 -0.11 8.08
CA SER A 160 16.77 -1.52 8.09
C SER A 160 16.61 -2.15 6.70
N ASN A 161 16.79 -1.39 5.61
CA ASN A 161 16.93 -1.86 4.20
C ASN A 161 15.98 -2.98 3.73
N TRP A 162 14.80 -3.15 4.34
CA TRP A 162 13.86 -4.19 3.96
C TRP A 162 12.96 -3.74 2.79
N THR A 163 12.64 -4.70 1.91
CA THR A 163 11.70 -4.53 0.81
C THR A 163 10.66 -5.66 0.87
N THR A 164 9.39 -5.31 0.74
CA THR A 164 8.28 -6.26 0.76
C THR A 164 7.37 -6.00 -0.42
N TYR A 165 6.84 -7.08 -1.00
CA TYR A 165 5.80 -7.03 -2.01
C TYR A 165 4.52 -7.68 -1.47
N VAL A 166 3.38 -7.07 -1.82
CA VAL A 166 2.06 -7.55 -1.43
C VAL A 166 1.20 -7.62 -2.67
N ALA A 167 0.71 -8.81 -2.98
CA ALA A 167 -0.34 -8.97 -3.97
C ALA A 167 -1.71 -8.72 -3.33
N GLY A 168 -2.58 -8.02 -4.03
CA GLY A 168 -3.91 -7.66 -3.55
C GLY A 168 -4.98 -7.85 -4.60
N LEU A 169 -6.22 -8.01 -4.13
CA LEU A 169 -7.40 -7.98 -4.97
C LEU A 169 -8.45 -7.01 -4.39
N GLY A 170 -8.69 -5.94 -5.12
CA GLY A 170 -9.73 -4.96 -4.83
C GLY A 170 -11.03 -5.21 -5.58
N PHE A 171 -12.12 -4.72 -4.99
CA PHE A 171 -13.46 -4.71 -5.56
C PHE A 171 -14.01 -3.29 -5.45
N ASN A 172 -14.21 -2.66 -6.60
CA ASN A 172 -14.66 -1.28 -6.70
C ASN A 172 -16.15 -1.24 -7.08
N PHE A 173 -16.97 -0.56 -6.28
CA PHE A 173 -18.41 -0.44 -6.45
C PHE A 173 -18.86 1.03 -6.52
N GLY A 174 -20.07 1.27 -7.06
CA GLY A 174 -20.73 2.58 -6.95
C GLY A 174 -20.54 3.48 -8.16
N HIS A 175 -20.26 4.76 -7.94
CA HIS A 175 -20.00 5.75 -9.00
C HIS A 175 -18.59 5.57 -9.55
N LEU A 176 -18.41 4.53 -10.38
CA LEU A 176 -17.18 4.36 -11.13
C LEU A 176 -17.09 5.43 -12.23
N PRO A 177 -15.91 5.98 -12.52
CA PRO A 177 -15.76 7.04 -13.53
C PRO A 177 -16.30 6.59 -14.89
N SER A 178 -17.24 7.33 -15.49
CA SER A 178 -17.82 6.96 -16.79
C SER A 178 -16.88 7.37 -17.92
N PHE A 179 -16.25 6.40 -18.60
CA PHE A 179 -15.29 6.64 -19.68
C PHE A 179 -15.93 6.65 -21.08
N SER A 180 -17.17 7.12 -21.18
CA SER A 180 -17.91 7.21 -22.47
C SER A 180 -17.21 8.07 -23.52
N ASP A 181 -16.26 8.89 -23.09
CA ASP A 181 -15.63 9.91 -23.91
C ASP A 181 -14.35 9.39 -24.59
N LEU A 182 -13.80 8.25 -24.15
CA LEU A 182 -12.64 7.58 -24.74
C LEU A 182 -12.99 6.64 -25.91
N ASP A 183 -14.27 6.30 -26.07
CA ASP A 183 -14.78 5.43 -27.15
C ASP A 183 -15.24 6.24 -28.40
N GLN A 184 -14.83 7.51 -28.53
CA GLN A 184 -15.14 8.39 -29.69
C GLN A 184 -14.05 8.39 -30.77
#